data_AF-A0A537JPK8-F1
#
_entry.id   AF-A0A537JPK8-F1
#
_cell.length_a   1.000
_cell.length_b   1.000
_cell.length_c   1.000
_cell.angle_alpha   90.00
_cell.angle_beta   90.00
_cell.angle_gamma   90.00
#
_symmetry.space_group_name_H-M   'P 1'
#
loop_
_entity.id
_entity.type
_entity.pdbx_description
1 polymer ?
#
loop_
_entity_poly.entity_id
_entity_poly.type
_entity_poly.pdbx_seq_one_letter_code
_entity_poly.pdbx_strand_id
1 'polypeptide(L)' 'MMIDFRSDTVTKPSPEMMEAMMNARVGDDVFGEDPSINELETLAANMFRMEAS' A
#
# COMPACT_ATOMS: atom_id res chain seq x y z
N MET A 1 4.77 0.08 -27.09
CA MET A 1 5.06 -0.56 -25.78
C MET A 1 6.56 -0.56 -25.61
N MET A 2 7.08 0.05 -24.56
CA MET A 2 8.50 -0.02 -24.25
C MET A 2 8.73 -1.27 -23.41
N ILE A 3 9.55 -2.21 -23.89
CA ILE A 3 9.92 -3.39 -23.12
C ILE A 3 11.15 -3.02 -22.32
N ASP A 4 11.02 -3.03 -21.00
CA ASP A 4 12.07 -2.58 -20.07
C ASP A 4 12.45 -3.73 -19.13
N PHE A 5 13.70 -4.21 -19.25
CA PHE A 5 14.25 -5.33 -18.48
C PHE A 5 15.26 -4.90 -17.42
N ARG A 6 15.38 -3.59 -17.15
CA ARG A 6 16.42 -3.09 -16.24
C ARG A 6 16.18 -3.51 -14.79
N SER A 7 14.94 -3.51 -14.33
CA SER A 7 14.53 -3.87 -12.97
C SER A 7 13.00 -3.99 -12.88
N ASP A 8 12.49 -4.73 -11.90
CA ASP A 8 11.09 -4.79 -11.48
C ASP A 8 10.57 -3.47 -10.86
N THR A 9 11.46 -2.65 -10.30
CA THR A 9 11.11 -1.33 -9.75
C THR A 9 10.55 -0.33 -10.78
N VAL A 10 10.65 -0.64 -12.08
CA VAL A 10 10.06 0.19 -13.15
C VAL A 10 8.55 -0.01 -13.33
N THR A 11 7.95 -0.92 -12.55
CA THR A 11 6.50 -1.15 -12.54
C THR A 11 5.75 0.15 -12.26
N LYS A 12 4.56 0.28 -12.87
CA LYS A 12 3.67 1.41 -12.70
C LYS A 12 2.37 0.94 -12.05
N PRO A 13 1.70 1.76 -11.25
CA PRO A 13 0.39 1.43 -10.70
C PRO A 13 -0.58 1.05 -11.82
N SER A 14 -1.37 -0.01 -11.60
CA SER A 14 -2.50 -0.33 -12.48
C SER A 14 -3.63 0.70 -12.30
N PRO A 15 -4.61 0.76 -13.22
CA PRO A 15 -5.78 1.62 -13.05
C PRO A 15 -6.52 1.37 -11.73
N GLU A 16 -6.66 0.11 -11.31
CA GLU A 16 -7.33 -0.29 -10.07
C GLU A 16 -6.55 0.17 -8.84
N MET A 17 -5.21 0.06 -8.87
CA MET A 17 -4.35 0.58 -7.81
C MET A 17 -4.49 2.11 -7.70
N MET A 18 -4.53 2.81 -8.83
CA MET A 18 -4.73 4.26 -8.84
C MET A 18 -6.10 4.64 -8.28
N GLU A 19 -7.17 3.93 -8.66
CA GLU A 19 -8.52 4.15 -8.12
C GLU A 19 -8.58 3.90 -6.60
N ALA A 20 -7.94 2.83 -6.12
CA ALA A 20 -7.86 2.55 -4.69
C ALA A 20 -7.12 3.66 -3.94
N MET A 21 -5.99 4.14 -4.46
CA MET A 21 -5.24 5.25 -3.88
C MET A 21 -6.07 6.54 -3.81
N MET A 22 -6.79 6.86 -4.90
CA MET A 22 -7.61 8.08 -4.96
C MET A 22 -8.83 8.05 -4.04
N ASN A 23 -9.35 6.86 -3.73
CA ASN A 23 -10.50 6.68 -2.85
C ASN A 23 -10.11 6.29 -1.40
N ALA A 24 -8.82 6.20 -1.09
CA ALA A 24 -8.33 5.76 0.21
C ALA A 24 -8.77 6.72 1.33
N ARG A 25 -9.16 6.16 2.48
CA ARG A 25 -9.43 6.95 3.69
C ARG A 25 -8.09 7.22 4.36
N VAL A 26 -7.72 8.48 4.51
CA VAL A 26 -6.42 8.91 5.06
C VAL A 26 -6.60 9.67 6.37
N GLY A 27 -5.52 9.76 7.14
CA GLY A 27 -5.44 10.47 8.42
C GLY A 27 -4.00 10.87 8.75
N ASP A 28 -3.75 11.29 9.99
CA ASP A 28 -2.38 11.56 10.45
C ASP A 28 -1.76 10.28 11.02
N ASP A 29 -0.79 9.74 10.30
CA ASP A 29 -0.09 8.51 10.65
C ASP A 29 0.74 8.63 11.95
N VAL A 30 1.26 9.82 12.27
CA VAL A 30 2.05 10.02 13.50
C VAL A 30 1.19 9.80 14.74
N PHE A 31 -0.11 10.05 14.64
CA PHE A 31 -1.08 9.82 15.70
C PHE A 31 -1.85 8.50 15.54
N GLY A 32 -1.52 7.68 14.53
CA GLY A 32 -2.20 6.41 14.25
C GLY A 32 -3.63 6.58 13.71
N GLU A 33 -3.94 7.74 13.14
CA GLU A 33 -5.28 8.09 12.69
C GLU A 33 -5.53 7.77 11.21
N ASP A 34 -4.54 7.27 10.47
CA ASP A 34 -4.70 6.86 9.07
C ASP A 34 -5.29 5.44 8.96
N PRO A 35 -6.56 5.30 8.53
CA PRO A 35 -7.19 3.98 8.47
C PRO A 35 -6.56 3.05 7.44
N SER A 36 -6.08 3.59 6.32
CA SER A 36 -5.53 2.77 5.23
C SER A 36 -4.16 2.20 5.60
N ILE A 37 -3.35 2.95 6.34
CA ILE A 37 -2.07 2.45 6.89
C ILE A 37 -2.35 1.37 7.93
N ASN A 38 -3.22 1.64 8.90
CA ASN A 38 -3.54 0.69 9.97
C ASN A 38 -4.07 -0.65 9.42
N GLU A 39 -4.91 -0.60 8.38
CA GLU A 39 -5.42 -1.80 7.70
C GLU A 39 -4.29 -2.57 6.99
N LEU A 40 -3.35 -1.88 6.32
CA LEU A 40 -2.20 -2.49 5.66
C LEU A 40 -1.27 -3.19 6.66
N GLU A 41 -0.94 -2.54 7.77
CA GLU A 41 -0.08 -3.11 8.81
C GLU A 41 -0.73 -4.31 9.47
N THR A 42 -2.01 -4.21 9.81
CA THR A 42 -2.78 -5.33 10.36
C THR A 42 -2.82 -6.51 9.38
N LEU A 43 -3.03 -6.26 8.09
CA LEU A 43 -3.01 -7.29 7.06
C LEU A 43 -1.64 -7.99 7.00
N ALA A 44 -0.55 -7.21 6.98
CA ALA A 44 0.81 -7.74 6.94
C ALA A 44 1.13 -8.55 8.21
N ALA A 45 0.88 -7.99 9.38
CA ALA A 45 1.09 -8.66 10.67
C ALA A 45 0.36 -10.01 10.74
N ASN A 46 -0.90 -10.05 10.31
CA ASN A 46 -1.67 -11.29 10.23
C ASN A 46 -1.07 -12.29 9.22
N MET A 47 -0.64 -11.82 8.05
CA MET A 47 -0.05 -12.65 7.00
C MET A 47 1.25 -13.32 7.48
N PHE A 48 2.06 -12.57 8.22
CA PHE A 48 3.38 -13.02 8.70
C PHE A 48 3.38 -13.56 10.14
N ARG A 49 2.23 -13.56 10.82
CA ARG A 49 2.06 -13.95 12.23
C ARG A 49 2.97 -13.14 13.18
N MET A 50 2.99 -11.83 12.96
CA MET A 50 3.70 -10.86 13.78
C MET A 50 2.70 -9.94 14.47
N GLU A 51 3.19 -9.09 15.38
CA GLU A 51 2.40 -8.00 15.94
C GLU A 51 2.38 -6.84 14.94
N ALA A 52 1.25 -6.14 14.84
CA ALA A 52 1.14 -4.91 14.06
C ALA A 52 1.83 -3.77 14.82
N SER A 53 2.44 -2.85 14.06
CA SER A 53 3.12 -1.66 14.57
C SER A 53 2.17 -0.57 15.06
#